data_AF-A0A7W1QNL1-F1
#
_entry.id   AF-A0A7W1QNL1-F1
#
_cell.length_a   1.000
_cell.length_b   1.000
_cell.length_c   1.000
_cell.angle_alpha   90.00
_cell.angle_beta   90.00
_cell.angle_gamma   90.00
#
_symmetry.space_group_name_H-M   'P 1'
#
loop_
_entity.id
_entity.type
_entity.pdbx_description
1 polymer ?
#
loop_
_entity_poly.entity_id
_entity_poly.type
_entity_poly.pdbx_seq_one_letter_code
_entity_poly.pdbx_strand_id
1 'polypeptide(L)'
;MLFDGDCHFCRRWVERWRGMTDGRVDFVTSQEAGARFPAIEPAAFERAVQFVDFDGNISSGADAVFRSLRYARNAGWLAWSYEHVPGFAPVTELAYSLVAKNRSFASAATRLFWGEDVRQPSYFQSRRIFLRLLGLTYLIAFVSLWIQIDGLVGSDGISPVGDYLSFAREQVGARAPFLLPTLCWLNSSDTFLHLLCGTGAGFSLLLLLGLVPPLSLAVLYVCYLSLTIAGQTFLSFQWDILLLETGFLAIFFVPWSWRMRRADEAPFSPIGLFLLKLLLFKLMLMSGVVKLTSGDAAWWNLTALNYHYETQPLPTVLGWWAHQTPDWFKQISTAFVLLVEVVAPFLIWMPRRLRLAGCALLVTLQVLIALTGNYAFFNLLTVALCLLLVDDASWSKLLRRVPRDPLERDPRNRVSPPLRAVAALVCIMLLPGNAWLIYSAFKAEADPPKLLAALDGAVEPFRVANGYGLFRVMTKTRPEIQVEGSADGFVWLPYTFRWKPGAPNAAPRWVAPHQPRLDWQMWFAALGGPRQNHWFVGMMEGLLRNRTDVLRLLAENPFPKTPPRYVRAILYRYRFSTPKERRETGNWWMREEMREYLRPVSLE
;
A
#
# COMPACT_ATOMS: atom_id res chain seq x y z
N MET A 1 25.73 31.98 -14.22
CA MET A 1 25.72 32.04 -12.74
C MET A 1 27.13 31.83 -12.24
N LEU A 2 27.64 32.80 -11.47
CA LEU A 2 28.95 32.76 -10.83
C LEU A 2 28.79 32.45 -9.34
N PHE A 3 29.67 31.62 -8.80
CA PHE A 3 29.68 31.24 -7.40
C PHE A 3 31.10 31.00 -6.89
N ASP A 4 31.29 31.09 -5.58
CA ASP A 4 32.57 30.79 -4.93
C ASP A 4 32.91 29.28 -5.04
N GLY A 5 34.00 28.97 -5.74
CA GLY A 5 34.51 27.62 -5.94
C GLY A 5 35.04 26.95 -4.67
N ASP A 6 35.41 27.69 -3.64
CA ASP A 6 35.93 27.15 -2.38
C ASP A 6 34.79 26.81 -1.39
N CYS A 7 33.61 27.39 -1.61
CA CYS A 7 32.41 27.10 -0.85
C CYS A 7 31.84 25.70 -1.15
N HIS A 8 32.12 24.71 -0.28
CA HIS A 8 31.58 23.35 -0.39
C HIS A 8 30.04 23.28 -0.47
N PHE A 9 29.34 24.17 0.24
CA PHE A 9 27.89 24.26 0.17
C PHE A 9 27.43 24.67 -1.24
N CYS A 10 28.06 25.71 -1.78
CA CYS A 10 27.74 26.31 -3.07
C CYS A 10 27.97 25.30 -4.20
N ARG A 11 29.13 24.62 -4.21
CA ARG A 11 29.43 23.55 -5.18
C ARG A 11 28.34 22.48 -5.26
N ARG A 12 27.83 22.03 -4.11
CA ARG A 12 26.78 21.00 -4.07
C ARG A 12 25.47 21.52 -4.65
N TRP A 13 24.97 22.65 -4.16
CA TRP A 13 23.67 23.17 -4.57
C TRP A 13 23.66 23.67 -6.01
N VAL A 14 24.80 24.14 -6.52
CA VAL A 14 25.01 24.43 -7.94
C VAL A 14 24.80 23.20 -8.80
N GLU A 15 25.29 22.01 -8.43
CA GLU A 15 25.02 20.78 -9.20
C GLU A 15 23.52 20.46 -9.28
N ARG A 16 22.77 20.77 -8.22
CA ARG A 16 21.30 20.63 -8.23
C ARG A 16 20.65 21.63 -9.19
N TRP A 17 21.05 22.90 -9.15
CA TRP A 17 20.50 23.94 -10.02
C TRP A 17 20.88 23.73 -11.48
N ARG A 18 22.11 23.28 -11.75
CA ARG A 18 22.58 22.88 -13.09
C ARG A 18 21.70 21.79 -13.69
N GLY A 19 21.32 20.79 -12.91
CA GLY A 19 20.36 19.77 -13.34
C GLY A 19 18.94 20.29 -13.57
N MET A 20 18.53 21.37 -12.87
CA MET A 20 17.18 21.96 -13.03
C MET A 20 17.05 22.83 -14.28
N THR A 21 18.13 23.52 -14.67
CA THR A 21 18.14 24.41 -15.83
C THR A 21 18.41 23.68 -17.15
N ASP A 22 18.77 22.40 -17.11
CA ASP A 22 18.95 21.53 -18.29
C ASP A 22 19.99 22.10 -19.26
N GLY A 23 21.10 22.63 -18.72
CA GLY A 23 22.18 23.25 -19.48
C GLY A 23 21.90 24.65 -20.02
N ARG A 24 20.71 25.23 -19.76
CA ARG A 24 20.35 26.59 -20.23
C ARG A 24 20.98 27.74 -19.41
N VAL A 25 21.61 27.41 -18.29
CA VAL A 25 22.34 28.36 -17.46
C VAL A 25 23.72 27.77 -17.22
N ASP A 26 24.75 28.53 -17.55
CA ASP A 26 26.13 28.17 -17.23
C ASP A 26 26.42 28.44 -15.76
N PHE A 27 27.01 27.47 -15.08
CA PHE A 27 27.46 27.61 -13.69
C PHE A 27 28.97 27.48 -13.66
N VAL A 28 29.65 28.59 -13.40
CA VAL A 28 31.11 28.74 -13.42
C VAL A 28 31.59 29.32 -12.11
N THR A 29 32.82 28.98 -11.70
CA THR A 29 33.38 29.54 -10.46
C THR A 29 33.83 30.98 -10.68
N SER A 30 33.81 31.80 -9.62
CA SER A 30 34.35 33.16 -9.66
C SER A 30 35.85 33.18 -9.94
N GLN A 31 36.58 32.14 -9.53
CA GLN A 31 38.01 31.96 -9.79
C GLN A 31 38.28 31.79 -11.30
N GLU A 32 37.41 31.12 -12.04
CA GLU A 32 37.56 30.87 -13.49
C GLU A 32 37.08 32.04 -14.35
N ALA A 33 35.94 32.64 -14.00
CA ALA A 33 35.23 33.57 -14.88
C ALA A 33 34.98 34.96 -14.28
N GLY A 34 35.34 35.20 -13.01
CA GLY A 34 35.07 36.46 -12.33
C GLY A 34 35.71 37.67 -13.02
N ALA A 35 36.93 37.51 -13.55
CA ALA A 35 37.64 38.55 -14.29
C ALA A 35 36.91 39.03 -15.56
N ARG A 36 35.99 38.22 -16.11
CA ARG A 36 35.18 38.57 -17.28
C ARG A 36 34.03 39.53 -16.95
N PHE A 37 33.73 39.75 -15.66
CA PHE A 37 32.64 40.59 -15.18
C PHE A 37 33.14 41.65 -14.19
N PRO A 38 33.89 42.68 -14.66
CA PRO A 38 34.51 43.68 -13.79
C PRO A 38 33.51 44.56 -13.02
N ALA A 39 32.24 44.58 -13.43
CA ALA A 39 31.17 45.26 -12.72
C ALA A 39 30.80 44.59 -11.37
N ILE A 40 31.32 43.38 -11.09
CA ILE A 40 31.10 42.65 -9.85
C ILE A 40 32.37 42.69 -9.01
N GLU A 41 32.30 43.38 -7.87
CA GLU A 41 33.37 43.42 -6.86
C GLU A 41 33.78 41.99 -6.42
N PRO A 42 35.08 41.67 -6.30
CA PRO A 42 35.53 40.33 -5.88
C PRO A 42 34.90 39.85 -4.56
N ALA A 43 34.76 40.75 -3.58
CA ALA A 43 34.12 40.47 -2.29
C ALA A 43 32.61 40.17 -2.40
N ALA A 44 31.97 40.44 -3.54
CA ALA A 44 30.58 40.08 -3.77
C ALA A 44 30.44 38.56 -4.03
N PHE A 45 31.42 37.92 -4.69
CA PHE A 45 31.42 36.47 -4.91
C PHE A 45 31.56 35.67 -3.62
N GLU A 46 32.33 36.20 -2.66
CA GLU A 46 32.44 35.62 -1.32
C GLU A 46 31.14 35.76 -0.53
N ARG A 47 30.36 36.82 -0.73
CA ARG A 47 29.11 37.06 0.01
C ARG A 47 27.92 36.31 -0.55
N ALA A 48 27.79 36.24 -1.87
CA ALA A 48 26.65 35.63 -2.53
C ALA A 48 26.97 35.13 -3.94
N VAL A 49 26.13 34.22 -4.41
CA VAL A 49 26.10 33.82 -5.83
C VAL A 49 25.57 34.99 -6.67
N GLN A 50 26.09 35.10 -7.89
CA GLN A 50 25.76 36.17 -8.82
C GLN A 50 25.19 35.57 -10.10
N PHE A 51 24.10 36.13 -10.60
CA PHE A 51 23.50 35.72 -11.87
C PHE A 51 23.46 36.91 -12.82
N VAL A 52 24.07 36.70 -14.00
CA VAL A 52 24.08 37.64 -15.11
C VAL A 52 23.16 37.07 -16.17
N ASP A 53 22.13 37.82 -16.55
CA ASP A 53 21.20 37.42 -17.62
C ASP A 53 21.74 37.77 -19.02
N PHE A 54 20.95 37.46 -20.05
CA PHE A 54 21.33 37.73 -21.45
C PHE A 54 21.40 39.23 -21.79
N ASP A 55 20.72 40.07 -21.02
CA ASP A 55 20.69 41.53 -21.18
C ASP A 55 21.82 42.21 -20.38
N GLY A 56 22.62 41.43 -19.64
CA GLY A 56 23.73 41.91 -18.83
C GLY A 56 23.32 42.39 -17.44
N ASN A 57 22.06 42.21 -17.02
CA ASN A 57 21.63 42.59 -15.68
C ASN A 57 22.21 41.63 -14.64
N ILE A 58 22.70 42.20 -13.54
CA ILE A 58 23.31 41.45 -12.44
C ILE A 58 22.30 41.35 -11.30
N SER A 59 22.07 40.12 -10.84
CA SER A 59 21.31 39.81 -9.64
C SER A 59 22.19 39.06 -8.65
N SER A 60 21.88 39.19 -7.36
CA SER A 60 22.68 38.62 -6.26
C SER A 60 21.82 37.83 -5.30
N GLY A 61 22.42 36.96 -4.49
CA GLY A 61 21.72 36.33 -3.37
C GLY A 61 20.59 35.39 -3.79
N ALA A 62 19.42 35.52 -3.15
CA ALA A 62 18.27 34.71 -3.51
C ALA A 62 17.71 35.11 -4.89
N ASP A 63 17.69 36.40 -5.21
CA ASP A 63 17.30 36.94 -6.52
C ASP A 63 18.06 36.24 -7.66
N ALA A 64 19.39 36.09 -7.51
CA ALA A 64 20.23 35.38 -8.48
C ALA A 64 19.79 33.92 -8.69
N VAL A 65 19.48 33.22 -7.59
CA VAL A 65 19.02 31.82 -7.65
C VAL A 65 17.67 31.75 -8.36
N PHE A 66 16.67 32.52 -7.93
CA PHE A 66 15.32 32.45 -8.49
C PHE A 66 15.26 32.91 -9.94
N ARG A 67 15.97 33.96 -10.33
CA ARG A 67 16.08 34.38 -11.74
C ARG A 67 16.72 33.32 -12.62
N SER A 68 17.74 32.63 -12.13
CA SER A 68 18.32 31.48 -12.87
C SER A 68 17.30 30.35 -13.08
N LEU A 69 16.38 30.14 -12.13
CA LEU A 69 15.32 29.14 -12.21
C LEU A 69 14.18 29.53 -13.17
N ARG A 70 14.13 30.76 -13.67
CA ARG A 70 13.25 31.14 -14.80
C ARG A 70 13.55 30.30 -16.03
N TYR A 71 14.81 29.90 -16.20
CA TYR A 71 15.28 29.00 -17.25
C TYR A 71 15.19 27.52 -16.87
N ALA A 72 14.55 27.16 -15.74
CA ALA A 72 14.30 25.77 -15.37
C ALA A 72 12.97 25.26 -15.95
N ARG A 73 12.94 24.01 -16.42
CA ARG A 73 11.75 23.47 -17.13
C ARG A 73 10.51 23.35 -16.24
N ASN A 74 10.69 22.94 -14.99
CA ASN A 74 9.60 22.64 -14.06
C ASN A 74 9.62 23.54 -12.80
N ALA A 75 10.42 24.60 -12.82
CA ALA A 75 10.65 25.46 -11.65
C ALA A 75 10.58 26.96 -11.97
N GLY A 76 10.17 27.35 -13.19
CA GLY A 76 9.97 28.76 -13.54
C GLY A 76 8.90 29.46 -12.67
N TRP A 77 7.94 28.71 -12.12
CA TRP A 77 6.97 29.24 -11.16
C TRP A 77 7.61 29.76 -9.87
N LEU A 78 8.81 29.29 -9.49
CA LEU A 78 9.55 29.82 -8.34
C LEU A 78 10.08 31.22 -8.63
N ALA A 79 10.57 31.47 -9.85
CA ALA A 79 10.97 32.80 -10.29
C ALA A 79 9.76 33.75 -10.31
N TRP A 80 8.63 33.27 -10.87
CA TRP A 80 7.38 34.02 -10.87
C TRP A 80 6.90 34.35 -9.45
N SER A 81 6.98 33.39 -8.52
CA SER A 81 6.59 33.58 -7.12
C SER A 81 7.47 34.61 -6.42
N TYR A 82 8.78 34.59 -6.69
CA TYR A 82 9.72 35.57 -6.18
C TYR A 82 9.37 37.00 -6.61
N GLU A 83 8.89 37.17 -7.84
CA GLU A 83 8.53 38.48 -8.41
C GLU A 83 7.13 38.96 -8.00
N HIS A 84 6.15 38.04 -7.85
CA HIS A 84 4.73 38.41 -7.79
C HIS A 84 4.02 38.07 -6.46
N VAL A 85 4.54 37.13 -5.67
CA VAL A 85 3.86 36.70 -4.42
C VAL A 85 4.33 37.57 -3.25
N PRO A 86 3.43 38.33 -2.60
CA PRO A 86 3.79 39.16 -1.46
C PRO A 86 4.46 38.35 -0.36
N GLY A 87 5.60 38.84 0.14
CA GLY A 87 6.36 38.20 1.21
C GLY A 87 7.32 37.09 0.77
N PHE A 88 7.23 36.58 -0.48
CA PHE A 88 8.12 35.50 -0.94
C PHE A 88 9.58 35.96 -1.04
N ALA A 89 9.84 37.08 -1.72
CA ALA A 89 11.18 37.66 -1.85
C ALA A 89 11.85 37.95 -0.49
N PRO A 90 11.24 38.71 0.46
CA PRO A 90 11.90 39.00 1.73
C PRO A 90 12.16 37.75 2.58
N VAL A 91 11.24 36.76 2.58
CA VAL A 91 11.44 35.49 3.30
C VAL A 91 12.60 34.69 2.71
N THR A 92 12.66 34.61 1.39
CA THR A 92 13.71 33.82 0.73
C THR A 92 15.08 34.49 0.77
N GLU A 93 15.15 35.83 0.71
CA GLU A 93 16.39 36.58 0.95
C GLU A 93 16.86 36.46 2.40
N LEU A 94 15.94 36.52 3.38
CA LEU A 94 16.29 36.26 4.78
C LEU A 94 16.87 34.84 4.93
N ALA A 95 16.20 33.83 4.38
CA ALA A 95 16.67 32.45 4.42
C ALA A 95 18.04 32.29 3.73
N TYR A 96 18.24 32.92 2.57
CA TYR A 96 19.53 32.94 1.88
C TYR A 96 20.62 33.57 2.73
N SER A 97 20.35 34.72 3.35
CA SER A 97 21.32 35.44 4.18
C SER A 97 21.75 34.62 5.40
N LEU A 98 20.81 33.89 6.02
CA LEU A 98 21.11 33.00 7.15
C LEU A 98 22.02 31.84 6.72
N VAL A 99 21.76 31.24 5.55
CA VAL A 99 22.61 30.18 4.98
C VAL A 99 23.99 30.74 4.58
N ALA A 100 24.03 31.90 3.96
CA ALA A 100 25.28 32.54 3.51
C ALA A 100 26.17 32.93 4.68
N LYS A 101 25.61 33.37 5.82
CA LYS A 101 26.35 33.64 7.06
C LYS A 101 26.83 32.37 7.77
N ASN A 102 26.14 31.24 7.58
CA ASN A 102 26.39 29.97 8.29
C ASN A 102 26.74 28.80 7.34
N ARG A 103 27.54 29.05 6.29
CA ARG A 103 27.83 28.07 5.22
C ARG A 103 28.41 26.75 5.71
N SER A 104 29.26 26.77 6.73
CA SER A 104 29.87 25.56 7.31
C SER A 104 28.81 24.67 7.95
N PHE A 105 27.96 25.24 8.80
CA PHE A 105 26.82 24.56 9.41
C PHE A 105 25.82 24.08 8.35
N ALA A 106 25.47 24.93 7.37
CA ALA A 106 24.56 24.57 6.29
C ALA A 106 25.10 23.42 5.42
N SER A 107 26.42 23.38 5.18
CA SER A 107 27.11 22.27 4.50
C SER A 107 27.03 20.98 5.31
N ALA A 108 27.26 21.06 6.64
CA ALA A 108 27.13 19.91 7.55
C ALA A 108 25.69 19.37 7.59
N ALA A 109 24.70 20.26 7.73
CA ALA A 109 23.28 19.90 7.68
C ALA A 109 22.88 19.28 6.33
N THR A 110 23.37 19.85 5.21
CA THR A 110 23.15 19.30 3.87
C THR A 110 23.71 17.88 3.78
N ARG A 111 24.93 17.62 4.26
CA ARG A 111 25.50 16.26 4.30
C ARG A 111 24.68 15.33 5.19
N LEU A 112 24.21 15.80 6.34
CA LEU A 112 23.42 15.01 7.27
C LEU A 112 22.09 14.55 6.66
N PHE A 113 21.38 15.43 5.96
CA PHE A 113 20.03 15.15 5.43
C PHE A 113 19.99 14.64 3.98
N TRP A 114 20.85 15.15 3.08
CA TRP A 114 20.90 14.74 1.67
C TRP A 114 22.04 13.74 1.37
N GLY A 115 23.14 13.81 2.12
CA GLY A 115 24.38 13.09 1.82
C GLY A 115 25.30 13.86 0.86
N GLU A 116 26.22 13.14 0.22
CA GLU A 116 27.20 13.76 -0.70
C GLU A 116 26.61 14.23 -2.02
N ASP A 117 25.48 13.66 -2.44
CA ASP A 117 24.84 14.00 -3.70
C ASP A 117 23.47 14.65 -3.41
N VAL A 118 23.32 15.91 -3.82
CA VAL A 118 22.12 16.74 -3.60
C VAL A 118 21.29 16.93 -4.86
N ARG A 119 21.69 16.29 -5.98
CA ARG A 119 20.97 16.37 -7.26
C ARG A 119 19.55 15.84 -7.11
N GLN A 120 18.67 16.23 -8.04
CA GLN A 120 17.29 15.77 -8.02
C GLN A 120 17.23 14.24 -8.16
N PRO A 121 16.45 13.54 -7.32
CA PRO A 121 16.35 12.08 -7.39
C PRO A 121 15.58 11.64 -8.64
N SER A 122 16.08 10.61 -9.32
CA SER A 122 15.38 9.88 -10.38
C SER A 122 14.91 8.51 -9.87
N TYR A 123 13.88 7.94 -10.51
CA TYR A 123 13.17 6.76 -10.01
C TYR A 123 12.92 5.69 -11.07
N PHE A 124 13.74 5.62 -12.12
CA PHE A 124 13.53 4.68 -13.23
C PHE A 124 13.68 3.22 -12.78
N GLN A 125 14.69 2.92 -11.96
CA GLN A 125 14.90 1.58 -11.43
C GLN A 125 13.79 1.20 -10.45
N SER A 126 13.39 2.13 -9.58
CA SER A 126 12.29 1.92 -8.63
C SER A 126 10.97 1.68 -9.33
N ARG A 127 10.65 2.42 -10.40
CA ARG A 127 9.48 2.17 -11.24
C ARG A 127 9.46 0.76 -11.79
N ARG A 128 10.58 0.31 -12.36
CA ARG A 128 10.70 -1.02 -12.95
C ARG A 128 10.64 -2.15 -11.93
N ILE A 129 11.17 -1.96 -10.73
CA ILE A 129 11.04 -2.95 -9.64
C ILE A 129 9.60 -2.97 -9.14
N PHE A 130 9.02 -1.80 -8.86
CA PHE A 130 7.66 -1.64 -8.39
C PHE A 130 6.64 -2.29 -9.32
N LEU A 131 6.66 -1.99 -10.62
CA LEU A 131 5.71 -2.56 -11.58
C LEU A 131 5.82 -4.09 -11.69
N ARG A 132 7.04 -4.64 -11.57
CA ARG A 132 7.23 -6.09 -11.54
C ARG A 132 6.67 -6.71 -10.27
N LEU A 133 6.96 -6.13 -9.11
CA LEU A 133 6.40 -6.59 -7.84
C LEU A 133 4.88 -6.45 -7.79
N LEU A 134 4.32 -5.41 -8.41
CA LEU A 134 2.88 -5.25 -8.57
C LEU A 134 2.30 -6.35 -9.47
N GLY A 135 2.93 -6.66 -10.60
CA GLY A 135 2.57 -7.81 -11.44
C GLY A 135 2.63 -9.14 -10.69
N LEU A 136 3.67 -9.37 -9.87
CA LEU A 136 3.77 -10.54 -9.01
C LEU A 136 2.66 -10.58 -7.95
N THR A 137 2.34 -9.44 -7.35
CA THR A 137 1.27 -9.31 -6.34
C THR A 137 -0.09 -9.65 -6.95
N TYR A 138 -0.40 -9.09 -8.12
CA TYR A 138 -1.62 -9.44 -8.84
C TYR A 138 -1.64 -10.92 -9.21
N LEU A 139 -0.53 -11.48 -9.71
CA LEU A 139 -0.46 -12.90 -10.06
C LEU A 139 -0.79 -13.78 -8.86
N ILE A 140 -0.19 -13.49 -7.70
CA ILE A 140 -0.50 -14.17 -6.44
C ILE A 140 -1.99 -14.01 -6.09
N ALA A 141 -2.52 -12.78 -6.15
CA ALA A 141 -3.90 -12.50 -5.77
C ALA A 141 -4.91 -13.25 -6.66
N PHE A 142 -4.71 -13.24 -7.98
CA PHE A 142 -5.56 -13.94 -8.95
C PHE A 142 -5.45 -15.46 -8.79
N VAL A 143 -4.24 -16.03 -8.77
CA VAL A 143 -4.07 -17.49 -8.62
C VAL A 143 -4.58 -17.98 -7.27
N SER A 144 -4.34 -17.21 -6.19
CA SER A 144 -4.86 -17.49 -4.86
C SER A 144 -6.38 -17.53 -4.83
N LEU A 145 -7.04 -16.61 -5.52
CA LEU A 145 -8.50 -16.59 -5.62
C LEU A 145 -9.00 -17.73 -6.53
N TRP A 146 -8.35 -17.96 -7.66
CA TRP A 146 -8.80 -18.88 -8.71
C TRP A 146 -9.03 -20.29 -8.19
N ILE A 147 -8.13 -20.79 -7.34
CA ILE A 147 -8.26 -22.14 -6.75
C ILE A 147 -9.39 -22.27 -5.71
N GLN A 148 -10.05 -21.16 -5.34
CA GLN A 148 -11.15 -21.12 -4.38
C GLN A 148 -12.45 -20.60 -5.00
N ILE A 149 -12.44 -20.10 -6.24
CA ILE A 149 -13.52 -19.26 -6.76
C ILE A 149 -14.87 -20.00 -6.82
N ASP A 150 -14.84 -21.27 -7.22
CA ASP A 150 -16.04 -22.12 -7.37
C ASP A 150 -16.73 -22.31 -6.02
N GLY A 151 -15.97 -22.71 -5.00
CA GLY A 151 -16.50 -22.94 -3.66
C GLY A 151 -16.97 -21.67 -2.97
N LEU A 152 -16.41 -20.50 -3.31
CA LEU A 152 -16.77 -19.24 -2.68
C LEU A 152 -18.00 -18.61 -3.32
N VAL A 153 -17.97 -18.37 -4.64
CA VAL A 153 -18.97 -17.56 -5.35
C VAL A 153 -19.42 -18.15 -6.69
N GLY A 154 -18.98 -19.36 -7.02
CA GLY A 154 -19.52 -20.14 -8.14
C GLY A 154 -20.98 -20.51 -7.91
N SER A 155 -21.61 -21.05 -8.95
CA SER A 155 -23.03 -21.42 -8.96
C SER A 155 -23.42 -22.38 -7.81
N ASP A 156 -22.56 -23.36 -7.51
CA ASP A 156 -22.71 -24.29 -6.39
C ASP A 156 -21.92 -23.89 -5.13
N GLY A 157 -21.38 -22.67 -5.10
CA GLY A 157 -20.56 -22.14 -4.02
C GLY A 157 -21.34 -21.70 -2.77
N ILE A 158 -20.61 -21.10 -1.82
CA ILE A 158 -21.16 -20.57 -0.56
C ILE A 158 -22.05 -19.33 -0.79
N SER A 159 -21.68 -18.46 -1.73
CA SER A 159 -22.39 -17.21 -2.01
C SER A 159 -22.41 -16.93 -3.52
N PRO A 160 -23.25 -17.64 -4.29
CA PRO A 160 -23.28 -17.54 -5.75
C PRO A 160 -23.44 -16.10 -6.24
N VAL A 161 -22.56 -15.70 -7.17
CA VAL A 161 -22.59 -14.33 -7.73
C VAL A 161 -23.87 -14.05 -8.51
N GLY A 162 -24.44 -15.06 -9.17
CA GLY A 162 -25.69 -14.93 -9.92
C GLY A 162 -26.86 -14.48 -9.03
N ASP A 163 -27.02 -15.14 -7.87
CA ASP A 163 -28.07 -14.83 -6.90
C ASP A 163 -27.87 -13.43 -6.31
N TYR A 164 -26.63 -13.08 -5.98
CA TYR A 164 -26.29 -11.77 -5.44
C TYR A 164 -26.63 -10.63 -6.40
N LEU A 165 -26.24 -10.75 -7.67
CA LEU A 165 -26.53 -9.71 -8.67
C LEU A 165 -28.02 -9.63 -9.01
N SER A 166 -28.72 -10.77 -9.04
CA SER A 166 -30.17 -10.82 -9.26
C SER A 166 -30.90 -10.11 -8.11
N PHE A 167 -30.54 -10.44 -6.86
CA PHE A 167 -31.07 -9.78 -5.68
C PHE A 167 -30.78 -8.27 -5.68
N ALA A 168 -29.56 -7.85 -6.03
CA ALA A 168 -29.22 -6.43 -6.14
C ALA A 168 -30.07 -5.73 -7.21
N ARG A 169 -30.31 -6.38 -8.36
CA ARG A 169 -31.17 -5.84 -9.42
C ARG A 169 -32.62 -5.66 -8.96
N GLU A 170 -33.14 -6.59 -8.16
CA GLU A 170 -34.48 -6.49 -7.59
C GLU A 170 -34.59 -5.34 -6.58
N GLN A 171 -33.58 -5.12 -5.74
CA GLN A 171 -33.61 -4.11 -4.68
C GLN A 171 -33.40 -2.67 -5.17
N VAL A 172 -32.47 -2.46 -6.12
CA VAL A 172 -32.08 -1.10 -6.54
C VAL A 172 -32.25 -0.84 -8.05
N GLY A 173 -32.81 -1.80 -8.79
CA GLY A 173 -33.24 -1.64 -10.18
C GLY A 173 -32.12 -1.24 -11.13
N ALA A 174 -32.39 -0.25 -11.97
CA ALA A 174 -31.45 0.22 -13.00
C ALA A 174 -30.13 0.80 -12.45
N ARG A 175 -30.08 1.15 -11.15
CA ARG A 175 -28.88 1.68 -10.50
C ARG A 175 -27.88 0.60 -10.09
N ALA A 176 -28.27 -0.69 -10.07
CA ALA A 176 -27.42 -1.77 -9.59
C ALA A 176 -26.03 -1.82 -10.26
N PRO A 177 -25.88 -1.68 -11.59
CA PRO A 177 -24.56 -1.73 -12.23
C PRO A 177 -23.65 -0.55 -11.89
N PHE A 178 -24.20 0.61 -11.53
CA PHE A 178 -23.41 1.77 -11.09
C PHE A 178 -22.91 1.60 -9.65
N LEU A 179 -23.71 0.97 -8.79
CA LEU A 179 -23.35 0.67 -7.40
C LEU A 179 -22.42 -0.53 -7.28
N LEU A 180 -22.51 -1.47 -8.23
CA LEU A 180 -21.74 -2.70 -8.30
C LEU A 180 -21.07 -2.80 -9.68
N PRO A 181 -20.03 -2.00 -9.99
CA PRO A 181 -19.39 -1.98 -11.30
C PRO A 181 -18.55 -3.26 -11.55
N THR A 182 -19.21 -4.33 -11.97
CA THR A 182 -18.59 -5.63 -12.29
C THR A 182 -18.93 -6.09 -13.70
N LEU A 183 -17.98 -6.76 -14.36
CA LEU A 183 -18.24 -7.45 -15.63
C LEU A 183 -19.20 -8.64 -15.47
N CYS A 184 -19.43 -9.13 -14.24
CA CYS A 184 -20.34 -10.25 -13.97
C CYS A 184 -21.82 -9.94 -14.26
N TRP A 185 -22.19 -8.68 -14.52
CA TRP A 185 -23.50 -8.34 -15.07
C TRP A 185 -23.71 -8.85 -16.50
N LEU A 186 -22.63 -9.01 -17.27
CA LEU A 186 -22.70 -9.55 -18.63
C LEU A 186 -22.87 -11.07 -18.62
N ASN A 187 -22.17 -11.73 -17.70
CA ASN A 187 -22.21 -13.18 -17.51
C ASN A 187 -21.73 -13.51 -16.10
N SER A 188 -22.52 -14.29 -15.35
CA SER A 188 -22.24 -14.69 -13.97
C SER A 188 -21.89 -16.18 -13.83
N SER A 189 -21.64 -16.88 -14.93
CA SER A 189 -21.29 -18.31 -14.94
C SER A 189 -19.88 -18.59 -14.40
N ASP A 190 -19.67 -19.83 -13.94
CA ASP A 190 -18.39 -20.29 -13.41
C ASP A 190 -17.27 -20.18 -14.46
N THR A 191 -17.56 -20.51 -15.71
CA THR A 191 -16.63 -20.32 -16.84
C THR A 191 -16.18 -18.87 -16.96
N PHE A 192 -17.09 -17.90 -16.77
CA PHE A 192 -16.75 -16.49 -16.84
C PHE A 192 -15.90 -16.05 -15.64
N LEU A 193 -16.18 -16.57 -14.44
CA LEU A 193 -15.35 -16.34 -13.25
C LEU A 193 -13.91 -16.85 -13.45
N HIS A 194 -13.74 -18.05 -14.00
CA HIS A 194 -12.43 -18.56 -14.37
C HIS A 194 -11.76 -17.74 -15.48
N LEU A 195 -12.52 -17.25 -16.47
CA LEU A 195 -12.00 -16.37 -17.52
C LEU A 195 -11.44 -15.07 -16.93
N LEU A 196 -12.15 -14.44 -15.98
CA LEU A 196 -11.66 -13.25 -15.28
C LEU A 196 -10.38 -13.55 -14.50
N CYS A 197 -10.33 -14.68 -13.79
CA CYS A 197 -9.14 -15.10 -13.05
C CYS A 197 -7.95 -15.37 -13.98
N GLY A 198 -8.17 -16.11 -15.07
CA GLY A 198 -7.14 -16.44 -16.06
C GLY A 198 -6.63 -15.24 -16.84
N THR A 199 -7.53 -14.34 -17.24
CA THR A 199 -7.15 -13.07 -17.88
C THR A 199 -6.30 -12.24 -16.91
N GLY A 200 -6.74 -12.11 -15.66
CA GLY A 200 -5.98 -11.44 -14.61
C GLY A 200 -4.59 -12.04 -14.40
N ALA A 201 -4.49 -13.36 -14.25
CA ALA A 201 -3.21 -14.05 -14.10
C ALA A 201 -2.29 -13.85 -15.32
N GLY A 202 -2.82 -13.95 -16.54
CA GLY A 202 -2.09 -13.72 -17.78
C GLY A 202 -1.51 -12.31 -17.89
N PHE A 203 -2.34 -11.27 -17.68
CA PHE A 203 -1.87 -9.89 -17.73
C PHE A 203 -0.95 -9.52 -16.56
N SER A 204 -1.06 -10.22 -15.42
CA SER A 204 -0.14 -10.11 -14.28
C SER A 204 1.26 -10.58 -14.68
N LEU A 205 1.34 -11.71 -15.37
CA LEU A 205 2.59 -12.25 -15.90
C LEU A 205 3.18 -11.32 -16.96
N LEU A 206 2.36 -10.76 -17.87
CA LEU A 206 2.82 -9.76 -18.84
C LEU A 206 3.44 -8.54 -18.15
N LEU A 207 2.79 -8.01 -17.11
CA LEU A 207 3.31 -6.88 -16.33
C LEU A 207 4.62 -7.23 -15.61
N LEU A 208 4.69 -8.42 -15.01
CA LEU A 208 5.89 -8.95 -14.35
C LEU A 208 7.07 -9.11 -15.33
N LEU A 209 6.81 -9.53 -16.56
CA LEU A 209 7.79 -9.61 -17.65
C LEU A 209 8.10 -8.23 -18.27
N GLY A 210 7.29 -7.23 -17.96
CA GLY A 210 7.40 -5.87 -18.45
C GLY A 210 6.94 -5.69 -19.89
N LEU A 211 5.91 -6.44 -20.29
CA LEU A 211 5.25 -6.39 -21.59
C LEU A 211 3.89 -5.68 -21.44
N VAL A 212 3.54 -4.86 -22.44
CA VAL A 212 2.30 -4.07 -22.52
C VAL A 212 1.81 -3.44 -21.19
N PRO A 213 2.69 -2.78 -20.39
CA PRO A 213 2.34 -2.43 -19.02
C PRO A 213 1.08 -1.55 -18.82
N PRO A 214 0.77 -0.54 -19.66
CA PRO A 214 -0.45 0.26 -19.50
C PRO A 214 -1.72 -0.58 -19.68
N LEU A 215 -1.74 -1.43 -20.73
CA LEU A 215 -2.87 -2.32 -21.00
C LEU A 215 -3.01 -3.35 -19.88
N SER A 216 -1.91 -3.93 -19.41
CA SER A 216 -1.92 -4.84 -18.27
C SER A 216 -2.56 -4.20 -17.05
N LEU A 217 -2.15 -3.00 -16.64
CA LEU A 217 -2.72 -2.35 -15.46
C LEU A 217 -4.22 -2.05 -15.61
N ALA A 218 -4.67 -1.60 -16.79
CA ALA A 218 -6.08 -1.35 -17.05
C ALA A 218 -6.92 -2.64 -16.96
N VAL A 219 -6.47 -3.72 -17.62
CA VAL A 219 -7.16 -5.02 -17.58
C VAL A 219 -7.15 -5.62 -16.18
N LEU A 220 -5.99 -5.58 -15.50
CA LEU A 220 -5.85 -6.08 -14.12
C LEU A 220 -6.81 -5.36 -13.18
N TYR A 221 -6.89 -4.03 -13.28
CA TYR A 221 -7.81 -3.25 -12.46
C TYR A 221 -9.27 -3.63 -12.72
N VAL A 222 -9.72 -3.70 -13.98
CA VAL A 222 -11.12 -4.04 -14.32
C VAL A 222 -11.48 -5.47 -13.91
N CYS A 223 -10.62 -6.45 -14.20
CA CYS A 223 -10.85 -7.85 -13.82
C CYS A 223 -10.89 -8.01 -12.30
N TYR A 224 -9.95 -7.38 -11.58
CA TYR A 224 -9.90 -7.48 -10.14
C TYR A 224 -11.07 -6.75 -9.47
N LEU A 225 -11.46 -5.57 -9.97
CA LEU A 225 -12.64 -4.84 -9.48
C LEU A 225 -13.89 -5.71 -9.63
N SER A 226 -14.05 -6.33 -10.80
CA SER A 226 -15.17 -7.23 -11.08
C SER A 226 -15.23 -8.39 -10.08
N LEU A 227 -14.10 -9.03 -9.80
CA LEU A 227 -13.99 -10.12 -8.85
C LEU A 227 -14.15 -9.67 -7.40
N THR A 228 -13.72 -8.46 -7.02
CA THR A 228 -13.94 -7.94 -5.65
C THR A 228 -15.41 -7.71 -5.35
N ILE A 229 -16.17 -7.24 -6.35
CA ILE A 229 -17.62 -7.05 -6.24
C ILE A 229 -18.34 -8.40 -6.25
N ALA A 230 -17.98 -9.30 -7.18
CA ALA A 230 -18.55 -10.65 -7.25
C ALA A 230 -18.28 -11.47 -5.98
N GLY A 231 -17.08 -11.28 -5.41
CA GLY A 231 -16.56 -11.93 -4.22
C GLY A 231 -17.23 -11.55 -2.91
N GLN A 232 -17.96 -10.43 -2.87
CA GLN A 232 -18.71 -9.95 -1.72
C GLN A 232 -17.84 -9.95 -0.44
N THR A 233 -18.30 -10.60 0.64
CA THR A 233 -17.59 -10.69 1.92
C THR A 233 -16.20 -11.34 1.77
N PHE A 234 -16.05 -12.32 0.86
CA PHE A 234 -14.78 -13.01 0.65
C PHE A 234 -13.73 -12.16 -0.05
N LEU A 235 -14.07 -10.99 -0.59
CA LEU A 235 -13.11 -10.01 -1.14
C LEU A 235 -13.21 -8.62 -0.46
N SER A 236 -13.80 -8.55 0.72
CA SER A 236 -13.99 -7.31 1.50
C SER A 236 -12.77 -6.90 2.34
N PHE A 237 -11.56 -7.36 2.00
CA PHE A 237 -10.37 -7.15 2.81
C PHE A 237 -9.56 -5.91 2.39
N GLN A 238 -8.84 -5.30 3.35
CA GLN A 238 -8.11 -4.05 3.10
C GLN A 238 -7.00 -4.17 2.05
N TRP A 239 -6.39 -5.35 1.89
CA TRP A 239 -5.38 -5.55 0.83
C TRP A 239 -5.98 -5.71 -0.56
N ASP A 240 -7.23 -6.16 -0.68
CA ASP A 240 -7.93 -6.24 -1.97
C ASP A 240 -8.20 -4.82 -2.51
N ILE A 241 -8.72 -3.92 -1.67
CA ILE A 241 -8.93 -2.50 -2.03
C ILE A 241 -7.61 -1.73 -2.18
N LEU A 242 -6.57 -2.06 -1.41
CA LEU A 242 -5.23 -1.49 -1.59
C LEU A 242 -4.64 -1.88 -2.95
N LEU A 243 -4.84 -3.12 -3.39
CA LEU A 243 -4.38 -3.58 -4.71
C LEU A 243 -5.10 -2.86 -5.84
N LEU A 244 -6.42 -2.65 -5.73
CA LEU A 244 -7.19 -1.84 -6.68
C LEU A 244 -6.68 -0.40 -6.78
N GLU A 245 -6.55 0.28 -5.65
CA GLU A 245 -6.07 1.65 -5.61
C GLU A 245 -4.63 1.76 -6.14
N THR A 246 -3.74 0.83 -5.75
CA THR A 246 -2.37 0.79 -6.24
C THR A 246 -2.31 0.56 -7.75
N GLY A 247 -3.09 -0.37 -8.28
CA GLY A 247 -3.16 -0.67 -9.71
C GLY A 247 -3.68 0.50 -10.53
N PHE A 248 -4.75 1.14 -10.08
CA PHE A 248 -5.31 2.33 -10.71
C PHE A 248 -4.30 3.47 -10.76
N LEU A 249 -3.68 3.81 -9.61
CA LEU A 249 -2.68 4.88 -9.56
C LEU A 249 -1.43 4.57 -10.39
N ALA A 250 -1.05 3.29 -10.50
CA ALA A 250 0.08 2.87 -11.31
C ALA A 250 -0.11 3.15 -12.81
N ILE A 251 -1.34 3.25 -13.32
CA ILE A 251 -1.63 3.61 -14.73
C ILE A 251 -1.04 4.99 -15.08
N PHE A 252 -0.96 5.91 -14.11
CA PHE A 252 -0.39 7.24 -14.30
C PHE A 252 1.13 7.28 -14.11
N PHE A 253 1.73 6.19 -13.61
CA PHE A 253 3.17 6.10 -13.35
C PHE A 253 3.94 5.22 -14.34
N VAL A 254 3.23 4.26 -14.94
CA VAL A 254 3.75 3.29 -15.92
C VAL A 254 4.39 3.97 -17.14
N PRO A 255 5.45 3.40 -17.75
CA PRO A 255 5.91 3.87 -19.05
C PRO A 255 4.87 3.48 -20.12
N TRP A 256 4.35 4.47 -20.85
CA TRP A 256 3.42 4.28 -21.97
C TRP A 256 4.17 3.75 -23.20
N SER A 257 4.56 2.49 -23.12
CA SER A 257 5.39 1.78 -24.09
C SER A 257 4.99 0.30 -24.11
N TRP A 258 5.29 -0.39 -25.22
CA TRP A 258 5.00 -1.82 -25.36
C TRP A 258 5.90 -2.70 -24.49
N ARG A 259 7.07 -2.21 -24.06
CA ARG A 259 8.02 -2.99 -23.25
C ARG A 259 8.86 -2.11 -22.32
N MET A 260 9.03 -2.54 -21.07
CA MET A 260 9.90 -1.89 -20.08
C MET A 260 11.39 -2.20 -20.34
N ARG A 261 12.03 -1.47 -21.26
CA ARG A 261 13.48 -1.54 -21.52
C ARG A 261 14.21 -0.34 -20.93
N ARG A 262 15.49 -0.53 -20.54
CA ARG A 262 16.37 0.54 -20.06
C ARG A 262 16.67 1.58 -21.14
N ALA A 263 16.94 1.11 -22.36
CA ALA A 263 17.39 1.95 -23.47
C ALA A 263 16.33 2.98 -23.91
N ASP A 264 15.06 2.59 -23.86
CA ASP A 264 13.94 3.36 -24.44
C ASP A 264 12.98 3.88 -23.36
N GLU A 265 13.46 4.06 -22.11
CA GLU A 265 12.59 4.32 -20.98
C GLU A 265 12.06 5.77 -20.98
N ALA A 266 10.79 5.95 -21.36
CA ALA A 266 10.11 7.25 -21.30
C ALA A 266 10.16 7.86 -19.88
N PRO A 267 10.17 9.20 -19.71
CA PRO A 267 10.17 9.80 -18.39
C PRO A 267 8.98 9.34 -17.55
N PHE A 268 9.15 9.26 -16.23
CA PHE A 268 8.06 8.96 -15.33
C PHE A 268 7.20 10.21 -15.06
N SER A 269 5.93 10.00 -14.76
CA SER A 269 5.03 11.07 -14.30
C SER A 269 5.36 11.42 -12.85
N PRO A 270 5.76 12.68 -12.54
CA PRO A 270 5.94 13.11 -11.16
C PRO A 270 4.64 13.03 -10.35
N ILE A 271 3.49 13.27 -11.02
CA ILE A 271 2.16 13.19 -10.41
C ILE A 271 1.83 11.74 -10.04
N GLY A 272 2.06 10.77 -10.95
CA GLY A 272 1.83 9.36 -10.65
C GLY A 272 2.69 8.87 -9.48
N LEU A 273 3.97 9.28 -9.43
CA LEU A 273 4.84 8.97 -8.29
C LEU A 273 4.35 9.65 -6.99
N PHE A 274 3.88 10.89 -7.07
CA PHE A 274 3.32 11.60 -5.94
C PHE A 274 2.08 10.89 -5.39
N LEU A 275 1.14 10.49 -6.25
CA LEU A 275 -0.07 9.78 -5.85
C LEU A 275 0.25 8.42 -5.19
N LEU A 276 1.21 7.66 -5.71
CA LEU A 276 1.65 6.40 -5.09
C LEU A 276 2.35 6.62 -3.73
N LYS A 277 3.13 7.70 -3.59
CA LYS A 277 3.71 8.09 -2.29
C LYS A 277 2.66 8.58 -1.31
N LEU A 278 1.65 9.31 -1.79
CA LEU A 278 0.50 9.73 -1.00
C LEU A 278 -0.31 8.52 -0.53
N LEU A 279 -0.51 7.51 -1.37
CA LEU A 279 -1.12 6.23 -0.99
C LEU A 279 -0.33 5.54 0.13
N LEU A 280 0.99 5.41 -0.03
CA LEU A 280 1.85 4.82 1.03
C LEU A 280 1.77 5.62 2.33
N PHE A 281 1.83 6.94 2.24
CA PHE A 281 1.69 7.84 3.38
C PHE A 281 0.34 7.63 4.08
N LYS A 282 -0.76 7.68 3.32
CA LYS A 282 -2.13 7.49 3.77
C LYS A 282 -2.30 6.13 4.44
N LEU A 283 -1.86 5.05 3.79
CA LEU A 283 -1.92 3.68 4.31
C LEU A 283 -1.27 3.58 5.69
N MET A 284 -0.03 4.04 5.82
CA MET A 284 0.74 3.90 7.05
C MET A 284 0.20 4.83 8.15
N LEU A 285 -0.02 6.10 7.83
CA LEU A 285 -0.48 7.09 8.80
C LEU A 285 -1.87 6.73 9.34
N MET A 286 -2.83 6.43 8.46
CA MET A 286 -4.17 6.06 8.90
C MET A 286 -4.12 4.78 9.76
N SER A 287 -3.35 3.77 9.35
CA SER A 287 -3.21 2.52 10.13
C SER A 287 -2.70 2.76 11.55
N GLY A 288 -1.83 3.73 11.78
CA GLY A 288 -1.33 4.10 13.10
C GLY A 288 -2.28 5.01 13.87
N VAL A 289 -2.81 6.06 13.23
CA VAL A 289 -3.66 7.06 13.87
C VAL A 289 -4.95 6.43 14.39
N VAL A 290 -5.61 5.57 13.60
CA VAL A 290 -6.86 4.93 14.05
C VAL A 290 -6.68 4.02 15.26
N LYS A 291 -5.47 3.54 15.53
CA LYS A 291 -5.17 2.77 16.75
C LYS A 291 -5.20 3.67 17.99
N LEU A 292 -4.73 4.91 17.85
CA LEU A 292 -4.73 5.90 18.92
C LEU A 292 -6.10 6.57 19.10
N THR A 293 -6.85 6.75 18.02
CA THR A 293 -8.18 7.39 18.05
C THR A 293 -9.35 6.42 18.22
N SER A 294 -9.12 5.10 18.25
CA SER A 294 -10.18 4.10 18.45
C SER A 294 -10.78 4.08 19.85
N GLY A 295 -10.10 4.67 20.84
CA GLY A 295 -10.47 4.57 22.25
C GLY A 295 -10.04 3.26 22.92
N ASP A 296 -9.36 2.35 22.22
CA ASP A 296 -8.86 1.12 22.85
C ASP A 296 -7.60 1.41 23.69
N ALA A 297 -7.72 1.23 25.01
CA ALA A 297 -6.65 1.42 25.96
C ALA A 297 -5.41 0.53 25.69
N ALA A 298 -5.56 -0.59 24.98
CA ALA A 298 -4.42 -1.47 24.68
C ALA A 298 -3.33 -0.79 23.85
N TRP A 299 -3.68 0.17 23.00
CA TRP A 299 -2.70 0.93 22.21
C TRP A 299 -1.97 1.97 23.06
N TRP A 300 -2.71 2.75 23.85
CA TRP A 300 -2.14 3.77 24.72
C TRP A 300 -1.30 3.18 25.87
N ASN A 301 -1.68 2.01 26.39
CA ASN A 301 -0.94 1.30 27.44
C ASN A 301 0.18 0.40 26.88
N LEU A 302 0.41 0.40 25.56
CA LEU A 302 1.40 -0.41 24.87
C LEU A 302 1.24 -1.94 25.06
N THR A 303 0.04 -2.42 25.39
CA THR A 303 -0.23 -3.85 25.62
C THR A 303 -0.86 -4.54 24.40
N ALA A 304 -1.07 -3.84 23.28
CA ALA A 304 -1.77 -4.38 22.12
C ALA A 304 -1.13 -5.69 21.59
N LEU A 305 0.20 -5.75 21.51
CA LEU A 305 0.90 -6.97 21.07
C LEU A 305 0.95 -8.09 22.12
N ASN A 306 0.51 -7.85 23.36
CA ASN A 306 0.29 -8.95 24.32
C ASN A 306 -0.83 -9.87 23.85
N TYR A 307 -1.80 -9.33 23.09
CA TYR A 307 -2.93 -10.08 22.54
C TYR A 307 -2.69 -10.47 21.08
N HIS A 308 -2.26 -9.51 20.25
CA HIS A 308 -2.30 -9.62 18.79
C HIS A 308 -1.58 -10.85 18.23
N TYR A 309 -0.42 -11.23 18.77
CA TYR A 309 0.34 -12.38 18.25
C TYR A 309 -0.47 -13.69 18.28
N GLU A 310 -1.34 -13.86 19.27
CA GLU A 310 -2.24 -15.00 19.41
C GLU A 310 -3.56 -14.77 18.67
N THR A 311 -4.14 -13.58 18.82
CA THR A 311 -5.51 -13.33 18.38
C THR A 311 -5.62 -12.97 16.89
N GLN A 312 -4.52 -12.63 16.21
CA GLN A 312 -4.48 -12.30 14.78
C GLN A 312 -5.02 -13.41 13.87
N PRO A 313 -5.71 -13.12 12.75
CA PRO A 313 -6.47 -14.08 11.96
C PRO A 313 -5.78 -15.42 11.66
N LEU A 314 -4.55 -15.40 11.15
CA LEU A 314 -3.76 -16.60 10.89
C LEU A 314 -2.31 -16.41 11.36
N PRO A 315 -1.98 -16.78 12.62
CA PRO A 315 -0.63 -16.63 13.13
C PRO A 315 0.34 -17.63 12.48
N THR A 316 1.63 -17.32 12.53
CA THR A 316 2.70 -18.25 12.14
C THR A 316 3.30 -18.92 13.38
N VAL A 317 4.17 -19.92 13.18
CA VAL A 317 4.98 -20.50 14.27
C VAL A 317 5.80 -19.42 14.98
N LEU A 318 6.31 -18.43 14.24
CA LEU A 318 7.05 -17.32 14.84
C LEU A 318 6.13 -16.38 15.64
N GLY A 319 4.86 -16.27 15.26
CA GLY A 319 3.84 -15.60 16.07
C GLY A 319 3.68 -16.26 17.45
N TRP A 320 3.68 -17.59 17.51
CA TRP A 320 3.69 -18.32 18.80
C TRP A 320 4.93 -17.95 19.64
N TRP A 321 6.13 -17.98 19.05
CA TRP A 321 7.36 -17.61 19.76
C TRP A 321 7.38 -16.15 20.21
N ALA A 322 6.93 -15.23 19.36
CA ALA A 322 6.82 -13.81 19.70
C ALA A 322 5.86 -13.59 20.87
N HIS A 323 4.76 -14.34 20.95
CA HIS A 323 3.83 -14.28 22.07
C HIS A 323 4.47 -14.69 23.41
N GLN A 324 5.39 -15.68 23.39
CA GLN A 324 6.08 -16.16 24.60
C GLN A 324 7.11 -15.17 25.15
N THR A 325 7.43 -14.09 24.44
CA THR A 325 8.38 -13.09 24.93
C THR A 325 7.83 -12.32 26.14
N PRO A 326 8.71 -11.77 27.01
CA PRO A 326 8.27 -10.97 28.16
C PRO A 326 7.49 -9.72 27.74
N ASP A 327 6.63 -9.23 28.64
CA ASP A 327 5.73 -8.10 28.33
C ASP A 327 6.47 -6.81 27.96
N TRP A 328 7.64 -6.53 28.55
CA TRP A 328 8.45 -5.35 28.19
C TRP A 328 8.85 -5.37 26.71
N PHE A 329 9.13 -6.55 26.14
CA PHE A 329 9.51 -6.70 24.74
C PHE A 329 8.31 -6.43 23.82
N LYS A 330 7.13 -6.93 24.21
CA LYS A 330 5.86 -6.70 23.49
C LYS A 330 5.40 -5.23 23.59
N GLN A 331 5.69 -4.56 24.71
CA GLN A 331 5.49 -3.12 24.86
C GLN A 331 6.39 -2.31 23.95
N ILE A 332 7.69 -2.63 23.89
CA ILE A 332 8.63 -2.00 22.94
C ILE A 332 8.18 -2.25 21.50
N SER A 333 7.74 -3.47 21.20
CA SER A 333 7.24 -3.82 19.88
C SER A 333 5.98 -3.01 19.52
N THR A 334 5.06 -2.79 20.47
CA THR A 334 3.86 -1.95 20.27
C THR A 334 4.26 -0.50 20.04
N ALA A 335 5.18 0.04 20.83
CA ALA A 335 5.71 1.40 20.64
C ALA A 335 6.41 1.54 19.27
N PHE A 336 7.16 0.53 18.83
CA PHE A 336 7.80 0.52 17.51
C PHE A 336 6.77 0.54 16.38
N VAL A 337 5.70 -0.27 16.46
CA VAL A 337 4.59 -0.23 15.49
C VAL A 337 4.01 1.18 15.40
N LEU A 338 3.68 1.80 16.54
CA LEU A 338 3.13 3.16 16.57
C LEU A 338 4.11 4.21 16.02
N LEU A 339 5.39 4.13 16.37
CA LEU A 339 6.43 5.01 15.84
C LEU A 339 6.52 4.92 14.31
N VAL A 340 6.54 3.70 13.77
CA VAL A 340 6.70 3.48 12.33
C VAL A 340 5.42 3.82 11.56
N GLU A 341 4.23 3.57 12.12
CA GLU A 341 2.97 3.89 11.45
C GLU A 341 2.61 5.37 11.57
N VAL A 342 2.94 6.05 12.66
CA VAL A 342 2.55 7.46 12.87
C VAL A 342 3.66 8.44 12.46
N VAL A 343 4.92 8.17 12.80
CA VAL A 343 6.02 9.13 12.60
C VAL A 343 6.80 8.88 11.30
N ALA A 344 7.16 7.63 11.01
CA ALA A 344 7.94 7.33 9.81
C ALA A 344 7.29 7.73 8.47
N PRO A 345 5.95 7.81 8.28
CA PRO A 345 5.37 8.26 7.02
C PRO A 345 5.77 9.69 6.67
N PHE A 346 5.97 10.58 7.64
CA PHE A 346 6.42 11.95 7.37
C PHE A 346 7.81 11.98 6.72
N LEU A 347 8.64 10.96 6.96
CA LEU A 347 9.96 10.83 6.33
C LEU A 347 9.87 10.58 4.82
N ILE A 348 8.72 10.11 4.28
CA ILE A 348 8.49 9.92 2.83
C ILE A 348 8.79 11.20 2.05
N TRP A 349 8.44 12.34 2.63
CA TRP A 349 8.55 13.67 2.02
C TRP A 349 9.86 14.38 2.35
N MET A 350 10.70 13.80 3.20
CA MET A 350 11.97 14.37 3.65
C MET A 350 13.11 14.20 2.63
N PRO A 351 14.26 14.86 2.85
CA PRO A 351 15.47 14.68 2.05
C PRO A 351 15.97 13.23 2.00
N ARG A 352 16.86 12.96 1.03
CA ARG A 352 17.27 11.60 0.63
C ARG A 352 17.58 10.67 1.82
N ARG A 353 18.42 11.07 2.78
CA ARG A 353 18.82 10.16 3.88
C ARG A 353 17.66 9.83 4.82
N LEU A 354 16.89 10.84 5.21
CA LEU A 354 15.71 10.67 6.07
C LEU A 354 14.64 9.84 5.37
N ARG A 355 14.40 10.08 4.08
CA ARG A 355 13.46 9.29 3.27
C ARG A 355 13.87 7.82 3.15
N LEU A 356 15.18 7.55 2.98
CA LEU A 356 15.69 6.19 2.96
C LEU A 356 15.60 5.52 4.34
N ALA A 357 15.82 6.26 5.42
CA ALA A 357 15.59 5.77 6.78
C ALA A 357 14.11 5.42 7.01
N GLY A 358 13.18 6.28 6.57
CA GLY A 358 11.74 6.00 6.56
C GLY A 358 11.40 4.73 5.76
N CYS A 359 11.95 4.59 4.55
CA CYS A 359 11.81 3.37 3.75
C CYS A 359 12.28 2.12 4.51
N ALA A 360 13.46 2.17 5.13
CA ALA A 360 14.00 1.05 5.89
C ALA A 360 13.12 0.67 7.09
N LEU A 361 12.62 1.67 7.84
CA LEU A 361 11.70 1.45 8.96
C LEU A 361 10.40 0.80 8.50
N LEU A 362 9.78 1.32 7.44
CA LEU A 362 8.53 0.79 6.89
C LEU A 362 8.72 -0.64 6.39
N VAL A 363 9.77 -0.93 5.62
CA VAL A 363 10.09 -2.29 5.14
C VAL A 363 10.35 -3.24 6.31
N THR A 364 11.10 -2.79 7.32
CA THR A 364 11.38 -3.60 8.52
C THR A 364 10.09 -3.99 9.23
N LEU A 365 9.17 -3.04 9.43
CA LEU A 365 7.86 -3.33 10.02
C LEU A 365 7.09 -4.36 9.19
N GLN A 366 7.04 -4.20 7.86
CA GLN A 366 6.32 -5.17 7.00
C GLN A 366 6.92 -6.57 7.04
N VAL A 367 8.25 -6.69 7.13
CA VAL A 367 8.93 -7.99 7.28
C VAL A 367 8.60 -8.63 8.63
N LEU A 368 8.64 -7.87 9.73
CA LEU A 368 8.28 -8.38 11.06
C LEU A 368 6.81 -8.84 11.14
N ILE A 369 5.90 -8.08 10.52
CA ILE A 369 4.49 -8.46 10.39
C ILE A 369 4.36 -9.77 9.59
N ALA A 370 5.02 -9.88 8.43
CA ALA A 370 4.98 -11.10 7.61
C ALA A 370 5.58 -12.32 8.31
N LEU A 371 6.63 -12.13 9.12
CA LEU A 371 7.24 -13.21 9.90
C LEU A 371 6.29 -13.75 10.96
N THR A 372 5.52 -12.89 11.62
CA THR A 372 4.71 -13.26 12.79
C THR A 372 3.25 -13.57 12.45
N GLY A 373 2.76 -13.21 11.27
CA GLY A 373 1.39 -13.44 10.83
C GLY A 373 1.24 -13.56 9.32
N ASN A 374 0.20 -14.26 8.88
CA ASN A 374 -0.06 -14.49 7.46
C ASN A 374 -1.01 -13.44 6.88
N TYR A 375 -0.48 -12.36 6.32
CA TYR A 375 -1.27 -11.26 5.72
C TYR A 375 -1.37 -11.34 4.20
N ALA A 376 -1.50 -12.55 3.66
CA ALA A 376 -1.61 -12.78 2.21
C ALA A 376 -0.52 -12.03 1.42
N PHE A 377 -0.91 -11.23 0.42
CA PHE A 377 -0.01 -10.42 -0.39
C PHE A 377 0.14 -8.97 0.11
N PHE A 378 -0.44 -8.61 1.25
CA PHE A 378 -0.41 -7.25 1.82
C PHE A 378 1.02 -6.75 2.04
N ASN A 379 1.84 -7.51 2.78
CA ASN A 379 3.20 -7.06 3.11
C ASN A 379 4.06 -6.90 1.85
N LEU A 380 3.90 -7.79 0.87
CA LEU A 380 4.59 -7.70 -0.43
C LEU A 380 4.22 -6.40 -1.16
N LEU A 381 2.92 -6.08 -1.23
CA LEU A 381 2.42 -4.87 -1.88
C LEU A 381 2.91 -3.60 -1.18
N THR A 382 2.86 -3.56 0.14
CA THR A 382 3.35 -2.41 0.92
C THR A 382 4.86 -2.24 0.79
N VAL A 383 5.64 -3.33 0.78
CA VAL A 383 7.08 -3.28 0.50
C VAL A 383 7.34 -2.76 -0.92
N ALA A 384 6.57 -3.20 -1.92
CA ALA A 384 6.69 -2.69 -3.29
C ALA A 384 6.48 -1.16 -3.34
N LEU A 385 5.48 -0.64 -2.64
CA LEU A 385 5.25 0.81 -2.49
C LEU A 385 6.42 1.50 -1.79
N CYS A 386 7.00 0.92 -0.73
CA CYS A 386 8.17 1.48 -0.04
C CYS A 386 9.37 1.64 -0.96
N LEU A 387 9.58 0.73 -1.91
CA LEU A 387 10.71 0.80 -2.85
C LEU A 387 10.63 2.03 -3.79
N LEU A 388 9.47 2.68 -3.92
CA LEU A 388 9.33 3.97 -4.62
C LEU A 388 9.99 5.15 -3.88
N LEU A 389 10.45 4.93 -2.64
CA LEU A 389 11.20 5.92 -1.85
C LEU A 389 12.71 5.90 -2.15
N VAL A 390 13.21 4.78 -2.69
CA VAL A 390 14.61 4.62 -3.09
C VAL A 390 14.80 5.27 -4.45
N ASP A 391 15.81 6.12 -4.61
CA ASP A 391 16.15 6.74 -5.90
C ASP A 391 17.32 6.02 -6.59
N ASP A 392 17.48 6.25 -7.89
CA ASP A 392 18.46 5.51 -8.71
C ASP A 392 19.90 5.68 -8.22
N ALA A 393 20.24 6.85 -7.67
CA ALA A 393 21.55 7.09 -7.04
C ALA A 393 21.80 6.13 -5.86
N SER A 394 20.76 5.81 -5.09
CA SER A 394 20.84 4.86 -3.97
C SER A 394 20.89 3.41 -4.47
N TRP A 395 20.12 3.07 -5.50
CA TRP A 395 20.21 1.76 -6.15
C TRP A 395 21.59 1.48 -6.75
N SER A 396 22.22 2.46 -7.37
CA SER A 396 23.56 2.30 -7.95
C SER A 396 24.61 1.95 -6.89
N LYS A 397 24.51 2.54 -5.69
CA LYS A 397 25.38 2.21 -4.55
C LYS A 397 25.14 0.80 -4.03
N LEU A 398 23.87 0.39 -3.91
CA LEU A 398 23.49 -0.91 -3.37
C LEU A 398 23.83 -2.07 -4.32
N LEU A 399 23.52 -1.91 -5.61
CA LEU A 399 23.64 -2.99 -6.60
C LEU A 399 25.02 -3.04 -7.28
N ARG A 400 25.91 -2.05 -7.06
CA ARG A 400 27.28 -1.93 -7.61
C ARG A 400 27.43 -2.18 -9.13
N ARG A 401 26.33 -2.18 -9.89
CA ARG A 401 26.25 -2.63 -11.30
C ARG A 401 25.27 -1.83 -12.15
N VAL A 402 24.69 -0.77 -11.61
CA VAL A 402 23.83 0.11 -12.41
C VAL A 402 24.71 1.26 -12.90
N PRO A 403 24.90 1.44 -14.22
CA PRO A 403 25.58 2.61 -14.74
C PRO A 403 24.98 3.85 -14.09
N ARG A 404 25.84 4.72 -13.53
CA ARG A 404 25.42 6.09 -13.24
C ARG A 404 25.08 6.65 -14.61
N ASP A 405 23.80 6.84 -14.87
CA ASP A 405 23.37 7.49 -16.10
C ASP A 405 22.88 8.90 -15.76
N PRO A 406 23.78 9.88 -15.56
CA PRO A 406 23.39 11.27 -15.53
C PRO A 406 23.85 11.94 -16.83
N LEU A 407 22.91 12.65 -17.46
CA LEU A 407 23.10 13.85 -18.31
C LEU A 407 22.84 13.74 -19.82
N GLU A 408 22.89 12.58 -20.47
CA GLU A 408 22.63 12.49 -21.93
C GLU A 408 21.35 11.70 -22.25
N ARG A 409 20.19 12.21 -21.84
CA ARG A 409 18.91 11.65 -22.31
C ARG A 409 18.14 12.68 -23.10
N ASP A 410 17.74 12.29 -24.30
CA ASP A 410 17.18 13.18 -25.32
C ASP A 410 15.99 13.99 -24.76
N PRO A 411 16.05 15.33 -24.75
CA PRO A 411 14.97 16.21 -24.32
C PRO A 411 13.65 16.06 -25.12
N ARG A 412 13.66 15.28 -26.22
CA ARG A 412 12.49 14.91 -27.03
C ARG A 412 11.65 13.78 -26.42
N ASN A 413 12.20 12.98 -25.50
CA ASN A 413 11.43 11.97 -24.78
C ASN A 413 10.55 12.66 -23.73
N ARG A 414 9.38 13.13 -24.13
CA ARG A 414 8.38 13.81 -23.28
C ARG A 414 7.27 12.83 -22.93
N VAL A 415 6.77 12.92 -21.70
CA VAL A 415 5.43 12.38 -21.42
C VAL A 415 4.46 13.21 -22.27
N SER A 416 3.56 12.55 -23.01
CA SER A 416 2.63 13.24 -23.88
C SER A 416 1.81 14.28 -23.09
N PRO A 417 1.63 15.51 -23.61
CA PRO A 417 0.81 16.54 -22.98
C PRO A 417 -0.58 16.06 -22.49
N PRO A 418 -1.36 15.25 -23.25
CA PRO A 418 -2.68 14.80 -22.79
C PRO A 418 -2.60 13.91 -21.56
N LEU A 419 -1.63 12.99 -21.47
CA LEU A 419 -1.50 12.10 -20.32
C LEU A 419 -1.15 12.87 -19.04
N ARG A 420 -0.31 13.91 -19.15
CA ARG A 420 -0.01 14.81 -18.02
C ARG A 420 -1.26 15.57 -17.57
N ALA A 421 -2.07 16.07 -18.50
CA ALA A 421 -3.31 16.75 -18.19
C ALA A 421 -4.32 15.83 -17.48
N VAL A 422 -4.48 14.59 -17.97
CA VAL A 422 -5.35 13.58 -17.33
C VAL A 422 -4.84 13.24 -15.93
N ALA A 423 -3.53 12.99 -15.76
CA ALA A 423 -2.96 12.71 -14.45
C ALA A 423 -3.15 13.90 -13.48
N ALA A 424 -3.03 15.14 -13.97
CA ALA A 424 -3.30 16.33 -13.17
C ALA A 424 -4.77 16.44 -12.77
N LEU A 425 -5.71 16.17 -13.69
CA LEU A 425 -7.14 16.15 -13.40
C LEU A 425 -7.49 15.09 -12.35
N VAL A 426 -6.96 13.88 -12.49
CA VAL A 426 -7.13 12.80 -11.51
C VAL A 426 -6.55 13.20 -10.15
N CYS A 427 -5.38 13.84 -10.14
CA CYS A 427 -4.79 14.35 -8.90
C CYS A 427 -5.70 15.40 -8.23
N ILE A 428 -6.19 16.38 -8.99
CA ILE A 428 -7.11 17.42 -8.50
C ILE A 428 -8.40 16.81 -7.95
N MET A 429 -8.93 15.78 -8.62
CA MET A 429 -10.15 15.11 -8.21
C MET A 429 -9.96 14.27 -6.93
N LEU A 430 -8.86 13.51 -6.83
CA LEU A 430 -8.64 12.58 -5.72
C LEU A 430 -8.05 13.23 -4.48
N LEU A 431 -7.34 14.36 -4.61
CA LEU A 431 -6.66 15.02 -3.49
C LEU A 431 -7.62 15.41 -2.35
N PRO A 432 -8.77 16.07 -2.60
CA PRO A 432 -9.71 16.42 -1.54
C PRO A 432 -10.23 15.20 -0.77
N GLY A 433 -10.61 14.13 -1.48
CA GLY A 433 -11.09 12.88 -0.85
C GLY A 433 -10.01 12.20 -0.03
N ASN A 434 -8.77 12.14 -0.54
CA ASN A 434 -7.64 11.60 0.22
C ASN A 434 -7.30 12.44 1.46
N ALA A 435 -7.34 13.77 1.35
CA ALA A 435 -7.12 14.66 2.49
C ALA A 435 -8.22 14.46 3.55
N TRP A 436 -9.47 14.30 3.12
CA TRP A 436 -10.58 14.01 4.01
C TRP A 436 -10.47 12.65 4.69
N LEU A 437 -10.12 11.58 3.96
CA LEU A 437 -9.87 10.26 4.54
C LEU A 437 -8.76 10.29 5.60
N ILE A 438 -7.69 11.04 5.37
CA ILE A 438 -6.62 11.22 6.36
C ILE A 438 -7.16 11.99 7.57
N TYR A 439 -7.91 13.07 7.35
CA TYR A 439 -8.47 13.88 8.43
C TYR A 439 -9.49 13.10 9.28
N SER A 440 -10.36 12.30 8.66
CA SER A 440 -11.35 11.48 9.37
C SER A 440 -10.71 10.38 10.21
N ALA A 441 -9.48 9.95 9.93
CA ALA A 441 -8.72 9.09 10.83
C ALA A 441 -8.38 9.78 12.17
N PHE A 442 -8.10 11.09 12.15
CA PHE A 442 -7.87 11.88 13.36
C PHE A 442 -9.17 12.28 14.07
N LYS A 443 -10.24 12.54 13.31
CA LYS A 443 -11.54 12.96 13.83
C LYS A 443 -12.66 12.12 13.21
N ALA A 444 -12.87 10.93 13.75
CA ALA A 444 -13.84 9.95 13.24
C ALA A 444 -15.29 10.46 13.25
N GLU A 445 -15.62 11.40 14.13
CA GLU A 445 -16.95 12.01 14.26
C GLU A 445 -17.19 13.17 13.29
N ALA A 446 -16.19 13.54 12.46
CA ALA A 446 -16.36 14.64 11.53
C ALA A 446 -17.16 14.21 10.29
N ASP A 447 -18.14 15.04 9.91
CA ASP A 447 -18.92 14.83 8.69
C ASP A 447 -18.26 15.48 7.46
N PRO A 448 -18.21 14.79 6.31
CA PRO A 448 -17.69 15.36 5.09
C PRO A 448 -18.55 16.53 4.61
N PRO A 449 -17.97 17.58 4.02
CA PRO A 449 -18.72 18.56 3.26
C PRO A 449 -19.60 17.87 2.20
N LYS A 450 -20.85 18.33 2.01
CA LYS A 450 -21.83 17.67 1.12
C LYS A 450 -21.30 17.38 -0.29
N LEU A 451 -20.56 18.33 -0.87
CA LEU A 451 -19.94 18.15 -2.19
C LEU A 451 -18.94 17.00 -2.19
N LEU A 452 -18.12 16.91 -1.14
CA LEU A 452 -17.13 15.87 -1.02
C LEU A 452 -17.78 14.50 -0.78
N ALA A 453 -18.80 14.44 0.07
CA ALA A 453 -19.59 13.23 0.28
C ALA A 453 -20.22 12.71 -1.03
N ALA A 454 -20.73 13.62 -1.87
CA ALA A 454 -21.29 13.26 -3.17
C ALA A 454 -20.22 12.74 -4.15
N LEU A 455 -19.04 13.37 -4.18
CA LEU A 455 -17.91 12.92 -5.00
C LEU A 455 -17.39 11.56 -4.53
N ASP A 456 -17.19 11.39 -3.22
CA ASP A 456 -16.74 10.13 -2.62
C ASP A 456 -17.75 9.02 -2.92
N GLY A 457 -19.06 9.25 -2.74
CA GLY A 457 -20.10 8.26 -3.06
C GLY A 457 -20.16 7.87 -4.54
N ALA A 458 -19.82 8.78 -5.47
CA ALA A 458 -19.75 8.46 -6.90
C ALA A 458 -18.53 7.62 -7.27
N VAL A 459 -17.44 7.74 -6.51
CA VAL A 459 -16.14 7.12 -6.81
C VAL A 459 -15.90 5.85 -5.97
N GLU A 460 -16.55 5.74 -4.81
CA GLU A 460 -16.43 4.61 -3.87
C GLU A 460 -16.64 3.24 -4.55
N PRO A 461 -17.64 3.02 -5.43
CA PRO A 461 -17.84 1.72 -6.09
C PRO A 461 -16.63 1.26 -6.90
N PHE A 462 -15.81 2.19 -7.38
CA PHE A 462 -14.61 1.93 -8.16
C PHE A 462 -13.37 1.66 -7.28
N ARG A 463 -13.42 1.93 -5.97
CA ARG A 463 -12.32 1.64 -5.03
C ARG A 463 -10.98 2.30 -5.41
N VAL A 464 -11.01 3.47 -6.06
CA VAL A 464 -9.79 4.22 -6.46
C VAL A 464 -9.24 5.15 -5.38
N ALA A 465 -9.98 5.34 -4.28
CA ALA A 465 -9.52 6.03 -3.08
C ALA A 465 -10.22 5.43 -1.86
N ASN A 466 -9.45 4.87 -0.93
CA ASN A 466 -9.98 4.13 0.22
C ASN A 466 -9.34 4.56 1.54
N GLY A 467 -10.04 4.28 2.64
CA GLY A 467 -9.50 4.40 3.99
C GLY A 467 -8.84 3.10 4.48
N TYR A 468 -7.86 3.22 5.37
CA TYR A 468 -7.10 2.09 5.93
C TYR A 468 -7.07 2.13 7.45
N GLY A 469 -7.09 0.96 8.09
CA GLY A 469 -7.22 0.88 9.54
C GLY A 469 -7.24 -0.53 10.11
N LEU A 470 -6.19 -1.31 9.83
CA LEU A 470 -6.06 -2.68 10.32
C LEU A 470 -5.94 -2.72 11.85
N PHE A 471 -6.76 -3.55 12.48
CA PHE A 471 -6.75 -3.84 13.93
C PHE A 471 -6.85 -2.59 14.82
N ARG A 472 -7.71 -1.62 14.46
CA ARG A 472 -7.89 -0.40 15.26
C ARG A 472 -8.32 -0.68 16.71
N VAL A 473 -9.17 -1.70 16.90
CA VAL A 473 -9.59 -2.22 18.21
C VAL A 473 -9.04 -3.63 18.34
N MET A 474 -8.36 -3.91 19.44
CA MET A 474 -7.65 -5.15 19.65
C MET A 474 -8.59 -6.26 20.13
N THR A 475 -8.59 -7.36 19.39
CA THR A 475 -9.24 -8.60 19.82
C THR A 475 -8.40 -9.20 20.96
N LYS A 476 -8.98 -9.33 22.16
CA LYS A 476 -8.27 -9.79 23.38
C LYS A 476 -8.42 -11.27 23.70
N THR A 477 -9.29 -11.97 22.97
CA THR A 477 -9.54 -13.41 23.10
C THR A 477 -9.56 -14.03 21.72
N ARG A 478 -9.20 -15.32 21.58
CA ARG A 478 -9.25 -16.03 20.31
C ARG A 478 -10.45 -16.99 20.22
N PRO A 479 -11.66 -16.51 19.86
CA PRO A 479 -12.77 -17.40 19.58
C PRO A 479 -12.55 -18.13 18.25
N GLU A 480 -12.95 -19.40 18.19
CA GLU A 480 -12.83 -20.26 17.01
C GLU A 480 -14.08 -21.10 16.84
N ILE A 481 -14.64 -21.11 15.64
CA ILE A 481 -15.80 -21.92 15.31
C ILE A 481 -15.30 -23.29 14.80
N GLN A 482 -15.82 -24.36 15.40
CA GLN A 482 -15.70 -25.73 14.92
C GLN A 482 -17.03 -26.15 14.31
N VAL A 483 -17.02 -26.53 13.02
CA VAL A 483 -18.21 -27.05 12.33
C VAL A 483 -18.20 -28.56 12.41
N GLU A 484 -19.36 -29.15 12.67
CA GLU A 484 -19.54 -30.60 12.83
C GLU A 484 -20.77 -31.07 12.05
N GLY A 485 -20.70 -32.25 11.46
CA GLY A 485 -21.83 -32.93 10.83
C GLY A 485 -22.22 -34.19 11.59
N SER A 486 -23.47 -34.63 11.43
CA SER A 486 -23.99 -35.86 12.02
C SER A 486 -25.02 -36.51 11.10
N ALA A 487 -25.02 -37.84 11.06
CA ALA A 487 -26.03 -38.63 10.35
C ALA A 487 -27.28 -38.89 11.21
N ASP A 488 -27.12 -38.94 12.54
CA ASP A 488 -28.13 -39.42 13.50
C ASP A 488 -28.52 -38.37 14.56
N GLY A 489 -27.76 -37.28 14.68
CA GLY A 489 -27.93 -36.24 15.70
C GLY A 489 -27.21 -36.53 17.02
N PHE A 490 -26.58 -37.69 17.17
CA PHE A 490 -25.89 -38.12 18.38
C PHE A 490 -24.37 -38.11 18.21
N VAL A 491 -23.86 -38.69 17.11
CA VAL A 491 -22.44 -38.73 16.81
C VAL A 491 -22.09 -37.56 15.90
N TRP A 492 -21.24 -36.66 16.40
CA TRP A 492 -20.83 -35.45 15.69
C TRP A 492 -19.38 -35.55 15.26
N LEU A 493 -19.13 -35.37 13.96
CA LEU A 493 -17.80 -35.47 13.36
C LEU A 493 -17.36 -34.10 12.83
N PRO A 494 -16.13 -33.65 13.15
CA PRO A 494 -15.66 -32.32 12.80
C PRO A 494 -15.27 -32.21 11.33
N TYR A 495 -15.66 -31.10 10.69
CA TYR A 495 -15.05 -30.66 9.44
C TYR A 495 -13.72 -29.95 9.75
N THR A 496 -12.65 -30.34 9.05
CA THR A 496 -11.31 -29.78 9.26
C THR A 496 -11.00 -28.71 8.22
N PHE A 497 -10.59 -27.53 8.67
CA PHE A 497 -10.14 -26.43 7.81
C PHE A 497 -8.64 -26.56 7.48
N ARG A 498 -8.19 -25.93 6.38
CA ARG A 498 -6.83 -26.10 5.87
C ARG A 498 -5.78 -25.31 6.65
N TRP A 499 -6.12 -24.11 7.11
CA TRP A 499 -5.14 -23.13 7.56
C TRP A 499 -5.45 -22.49 8.92
N LYS A 500 -6.73 -22.28 9.26
CA LYS A 500 -7.09 -21.73 10.58
C LYS A 500 -6.74 -22.72 11.72
N PRO A 501 -6.62 -22.23 12.97
CA PRO A 501 -6.46 -23.11 14.12
C PRO A 501 -7.57 -24.18 14.19
N GLY A 502 -7.16 -25.42 14.46
CA GLY A 502 -8.02 -26.59 14.54
C GLY A 502 -7.55 -27.54 15.64
N ALA A 503 -6.92 -28.65 15.27
CA ALA A 503 -6.40 -29.60 16.27
C ALA A 503 -5.39 -28.93 17.24
N PRO A 504 -5.50 -29.12 18.57
CA PRO A 504 -4.61 -28.50 19.56
C PRO A 504 -3.11 -28.78 19.37
N ASN A 505 -2.78 -29.95 18.84
CA ASN A 505 -1.41 -30.38 18.55
C ASN A 505 -0.87 -29.88 17.20
N ALA A 506 -1.68 -29.21 16.38
CA ALA A 506 -1.24 -28.65 15.12
C ALA A 506 -0.59 -27.28 15.33
N ALA A 507 0.67 -27.16 14.88
CA ALA A 507 1.38 -25.88 14.88
C ALA A 507 0.69 -24.88 13.93
N PRO A 508 0.69 -23.57 14.25
CA PRO A 508 0.35 -22.54 13.29
C PRO A 508 1.22 -22.66 12.02
N ARG A 509 0.70 -22.36 10.83
CA ARG A 509 1.39 -22.60 9.55
C ARG A 509 1.75 -21.30 8.85
N TRP A 510 2.67 -21.40 7.89
CA TRP A 510 2.96 -20.32 6.94
C TRP A 510 2.17 -20.58 5.65
N VAL A 511 1.27 -19.66 5.30
CA VAL A 511 0.42 -19.72 4.10
C VAL A 511 0.61 -18.50 3.19
N ALA A 512 1.05 -17.37 3.74
CA ALA A 512 1.35 -16.19 2.93
C ALA A 512 2.40 -16.53 1.85
N PRO A 513 2.20 -16.12 0.59
CA PRO A 513 1.33 -15.02 0.20
C PRO A 513 -0.08 -15.45 -0.31
N HIS A 514 -0.42 -16.74 -0.23
CA HIS A 514 -1.78 -17.21 -0.48
C HIS A 514 -2.74 -16.68 0.59
N GLN A 515 -3.95 -16.31 0.16
CA GLN A 515 -5.04 -15.88 1.02
C GLN A 515 -6.12 -16.96 1.09
N PRO A 516 -6.18 -17.76 2.17
CA PRO A 516 -7.29 -18.69 2.36
C PRO A 516 -8.52 -17.92 2.83
N ARG A 517 -9.40 -17.58 1.88
CA ARG A 517 -10.47 -16.59 2.10
C ARG A 517 -11.53 -17.10 3.07
N LEU A 518 -11.86 -18.40 3.00
CA LEU A 518 -12.80 -19.02 3.94
C LEU A 518 -12.23 -19.04 5.37
N ASP A 519 -11.01 -19.54 5.56
CA ASP A 519 -10.33 -19.57 6.86
C ASP A 519 -10.21 -18.17 7.50
N TRP A 520 -9.90 -17.15 6.69
CA TRP A 520 -9.89 -15.76 7.14
C TRP A 520 -11.28 -15.26 7.55
N GLN A 521 -12.33 -15.56 6.77
CA GLN A 521 -13.70 -15.16 7.11
C GLN A 521 -14.23 -15.86 8.37
N MET A 522 -13.82 -17.10 8.63
CA MET A 522 -14.15 -17.81 9.88
C MET A 522 -13.66 -17.07 11.13
N TRP A 523 -12.51 -16.38 11.06
CA TRP A 523 -12.02 -15.55 12.15
C TRP A 523 -12.96 -14.38 12.45
N PHE A 524 -13.42 -13.68 11.41
CA PHE A 524 -14.38 -12.59 11.57
C PHE A 524 -15.75 -13.10 12.07
N ALA A 525 -16.22 -14.23 11.55
CA ALA A 525 -17.48 -14.82 11.98
C ALA A 525 -17.49 -15.16 13.48
N ALA A 526 -16.36 -15.65 14.02
CA ALA A 526 -16.23 -16.01 15.43
C ALA A 526 -16.35 -14.82 16.40
N LEU A 527 -16.17 -13.58 15.91
CA LEU A 527 -16.34 -12.36 16.71
C LEU A 527 -17.81 -11.91 16.81
N GLY A 528 -18.69 -12.45 15.95
CA GLY A 528 -20.10 -12.11 15.88
C GLY A 528 -21.01 -13.29 16.21
N GLY A 529 -22.24 -13.24 15.71
CA GLY A 529 -23.19 -14.36 15.75
C GLY A 529 -23.57 -14.84 14.34
N PRO A 530 -24.20 -16.03 14.21
CA PRO A 530 -24.58 -16.57 12.89
C PRO A 530 -25.47 -15.63 12.08
N ARG A 531 -26.40 -14.92 12.74
CA ARG A 531 -27.32 -13.96 12.08
C ARG A 531 -26.61 -12.78 11.44
N GLN A 532 -25.41 -12.42 11.91
CA GLN A 532 -24.60 -11.34 11.32
C GLN A 532 -23.77 -11.84 10.13
N ASN A 533 -23.67 -13.15 9.94
CA ASN A 533 -22.80 -13.79 8.95
C ASN A 533 -23.64 -14.60 7.94
N HIS A 534 -24.36 -13.92 7.04
CA HIS A 534 -25.27 -14.60 6.10
C HIS A 534 -24.58 -15.66 5.23
N TRP A 535 -23.33 -15.42 4.82
CA TRP A 535 -22.53 -16.39 4.07
C TRP A 535 -22.32 -17.71 4.83
N PHE A 536 -22.35 -17.69 6.17
CA PHE A 536 -22.20 -18.89 6.99
C PHE A 536 -23.38 -19.85 6.80
N VAL A 537 -24.59 -19.33 6.53
CA VAL A 537 -25.77 -20.15 6.22
C VAL A 537 -25.58 -20.88 4.89
N GLY A 538 -25.12 -20.17 3.85
CA GLY A 538 -24.79 -20.78 2.56
C GLY A 538 -23.72 -21.86 2.68
N MET A 539 -22.74 -21.66 3.58
CA MET A 539 -21.75 -22.70 3.90
C MET A 539 -22.42 -23.92 4.54
N MET A 540 -23.28 -23.76 5.55
CA MET A 540 -23.96 -24.89 6.20
C MET A 540 -24.84 -25.66 5.22
N GLU A 541 -25.58 -24.96 4.34
CA GLU A 541 -26.35 -25.60 3.28
C GLU A 541 -25.46 -26.38 2.31
N GLY A 542 -24.32 -25.80 1.90
CA GLY A 542 -23.33 -26.49 1.07
C GLY A 542 -22.82 -27.78 1.69
N LEU A 543 -22.61 -27.82 3.01
CA LEU A 543 -22.21 -29.03 3.75
C LEU A 543 -23.33 -30.06 3.84
N LEU A 544 -24.55 -29.63 4.19
CA LEU A 544 -25.74 -30.51 4.26
C LEU A 544 -26.05 -31.15 2.90
N ARG A 545 -25.84 -30.43 1.80
CA ARG A 545 -26.01 -30.94 0.44
C ARG A 545 -24.77 -31.66 -0.11
N ASN A 546 -23.66 -31.69 0.64
CA ASN A 546 -22.38 -32.25 0.23
C ASN A 546 -21.87 -31.68 -1.12
N ARG A 547 -22.01 -30.36 -1.34
CA ARG A 547 -21.58 -29.69 -2.57
C ARG A 547 -20.06 -29.75 -2.71
N THR A 548 -19.59 -30.39 -3.79
CA THR A 548 -18.17 -30.65 -4.02
C THR A 548 -17.31 -29.39 -3.95
N ASP A 549 -17.76 -28.28 -4.53
CA ASP A 549 -16.96 -27.05 -4.60
C ASP A 549 -16.80 -26.38 -3.23
N VAL A 550 -17.82 -26.40 -2.39
CA VAL A 550 -17.73 -25.94 -0.99
C VAL A 550 -16.78 -26.84 -0.19
N LEU A 551 -16.90 -28.17 -0.34
CA LEU A 551 -16.07 -29.14 0.37
C LEU A 551 -14.59 -29.06 0.00
N ARG A 552 -14.26 -28.69 -1.24
CA ARG A 552 -12.87 -28.48 -1.69
C ARG A 552 -12.16 -27.36 -0.92
N LEU A 553 -12.89 -26.40 -0.37
CA LEU A 553 -12.32 -25.36 0.50
C LEU A 553 -11.80 -25.92 1.83
N LEU A 554 -12.35 -27.05 2.28
CA LEU A 554 -11.97 -27.72 3.53
C LEU A 554 -10.82 -28.70 3.31
N ALA A 555 -10.12 -29.05 4.39
CA ALA A 555 -9.05 -30.03 4.37
C ALA A 555 -9.61 -31.46 4.36
N GLU A 556 -10.65 -31.71 5.13
CA GLU A 556 -11.23 -33.03 5.34
C GLU A 556 -12.75 -32.95 5.43
N ASN A 557 -13.42 -33.88 4.74
CA ASN A 557 -14.85 -34.11 4.83
C ASN A 557 -15.10 -35.45 5.55
N PRO A 558 -15.70 -35.46 6.75
CA PRO A 558 -16.03 -36.71 7.45
C PRO A 558 -17.19 -37.49 6.82
N PHE A 559 -17.88 -36.92 5.83
CA PHE A 559 -19.05 -37.49 5.15
C PHE A 559 -18.81 -37.68 3.63
N PRO A 560 -17.77 -38.44 3.20
CA PRO A 560 -17.39 -38.52 1.79
C PRO A 560 -18.37 -39.31 0.91
N LYS A 561 -19.15 -40.22 1.50
CA LYS A 561 -20.08 -41.11 0.76
C LYS A 561 -21.53 -40.62 0.80
N THR A 562 -21.99 -40.21 1.97
CA THR A 562 -23.37 -39.80 2.23
C THR A 562 -23.37 -38.48 2.97
N PRO A 563 -24.16 -37.47 2.53
CA PRO A 563 -24.27 -36.19 3.22
C PRO A 563 -24.65 -36.37 4.69
N PRO A 564 -24.21 -35.47 5.60
CA PRO A 564 -24.77 -35.44 6.94
C PRO A 564 -26.24 -35.02 6.91
N ARG A 565 -27.05 -35.54 7.83
CA ARG A 565 -28.44 -35.10 8.01
C ARG A 565 -28.52 -33.78 8.79
N TYR A 566 -27.59 -33.60 9.72
CA TYR A 566 -27.50 -32.44 10.58
C TYR A 566 -26.12 -31.81 10.53
N VAL A 567 -26.06 -30.49 10.61
CA VAL A 567 -24.83 -29.74 10.87
C VAL A 567 -25.02 -28.84 12.08
N ARG A 568 -23.96 -28.65 12.85
CA ARG A 568 -23.92 -27.70 13.97
C ARG A 568 -22.58 -26.98 13.99
N ALA A 569 -22.50 -25.92 14.78
CA ALA A 569 -21.25 -25.21 15.00
C ALA A 569 -21.05 -24.88 16.48
N ILE A 570 -19.88 -25.21 17.01
CA ILE A 570 -19.50 -24.97 18.40
C ILE A 570 -18.44 -23.86 18.44
N LEU A 571 -18.62 -22.91 19.36
CA LEU A 571 -17.64 -21.86 19.62
C LEU A 571 -16.70 -22.33 20.73
N TYR A 572 -15.42 -22.32 20.42
CA TYR A 572 -14.35 -22.56 21.37
C TYR A 572 -13.57 -21.27 21.64
N ARG A 573 -12.95 -21.17 22.80
CA ARG A 573 -11.88 -20.21 23.06
C ARG A 573 -10.56 -20.92 22.95
N TYR A 574 -9.71 -20.46 22.05
CA TYR A 574 -8.33 -20.89 21.92
C TYR A 574 -7.41 -19.93 22.67
N ARG A 575 -6.27 -20.45 23.10
CA ARG A 575 -5.08 -19.68 23.46
C ARG A 575 -3.85 -20.46 23.06
N PHE A 576 -2.72 -19.79 22.88
CA PHE A 576 -1.45 -20.47 22.76
C PHE A 576 -1.13 -21.22 24.05
N SER A 577 -0.52 -22.39 23.89
CA SER A 577 0.12 -23.07 25.02
C SER A 577 1.35 -22.28 25.47
N THR A 578 1.67 -22.37 26.75
CA THR A 578 2.96 -21.93 27.28
C THR A 578 4.06 -22.93 26.90
N PRO A 579 5.36 -22.57 26.99
CA PRO A 579 6.44 -23.52 26.71
C PRO A 579 6.42 -24.75 27.63
N LYS A 580 5.91 -24.60 28.87
CA LYS A 580 5.74 -25.72 29.81
C LYS A 580 4.62 -26.65 29.35
N GLU A 581 3.42 -26.12 29.10
CA GLU A 581 2.27 -26.90 28.63
C GLU A 581 2.57 -27.62 27.30
N ARG A 582 3.29 -26.95 26.39
CA ARG A 582 3.71 -27.57 25.12
C ARG A 582 4.66 -28.75 25.33
N ARG A 583 5.60 -28.65 26.29
CA ARG A 583 6.51 -29.77 26.62
C ARG A 583 5.76 -30.95 27.24
N GLU A 584 4.74 -30.68 28.06
CA GLU A 584 3.98 -31.71 28.77
C GLU A 584 2.93 -32.40 27.88
N THR A 585 2.26 -31.66 27.01
CA THR A 585 1.11 -32.16 26.22
C THR A 585 1.39 -32.35 24.74
N GLY A 586 2.46 -31.74 24.22
CA GLY A 586 2.71 -31.62 22.78
C GLY A 586 1.83 -30.60 22.06
N ASN A 587 0.90 -29.94 22.77
CA ASN A 587 -0.06 -29.03 22.16
C ASN A 587 0.55 -27.63 21.90
N TRP A 588 0.17 -27.04 20.78
CA TRP A 588 0.45 -25.63 20.44
C TRP A 588 -0.66 -24.69 20.89
N TRP A 589 -1.88 -25.24 21.00
CA TRP A 589 -3.07 -24.53 21.41
C TRP A 589 -3.71 -25.22 22.61
N MET A 590 -4.27 -24.43 23.50
CA MET A 590 -5.23 -24.89 24.50
C MET A 590 -6.59 -24.40 24.07
N ARG A 591 -7.63 -25.23 24.21
CA ARG A 591 -8.99 -24.85 23.85
C ARG A 591 -9.98 -25.19 24.95
N GLU A 592 -10.97 -24.34 25.10
CA GLU A 592 -12.10 -24.49 26.00
C GLU A 592 -13.39 -24.34 25.19
N GLU A 593 -14.33 -25.26 25.37
CA GLU A 593 -15.65 -25.15 24.76
C GLU A 593 -16.44 -24.03 25.46
N MET A 594 -17.01 -23.10 24.69
CA MET A 594 -17.71 -21.95 25.26
C MET A 594 -19.22 -22.12 25.17
N ARG A 595 -19.74 -22.29 23.96
CA ARG A 595 -21.18 -22.37 23.67
C ARG A 595 -21.43 -22.89 22.27
N GLU A 596 -22.66 -23.29 22.00
CA GLU A 596 -23.12 -23.48 20.63
C GLU A 596 -23.11 -22.13 19.88
N TYR A 597 -22.42 -22.10 18.73
CA TYR A 597 -22.47 -20.98 17.80
C TYR A 597 -23.72 -21.07 16.94
N LEU A 598 -23.97 -22.26 16.36
CA LEU A 598 -25.17 -22.60 15.60
C LEU A 598 -25.71 -23.93 16.12
N ARG A 599 -26.99 -23.94 16.52
CA ARG A 599 -27.71 -25.16 16.93
C ARG A 599 -27.79 -26.16 15.77
N PRO A 600 -28.00 -27.46 16.03
CA PRO A 600 -28.26 -28.44 14.99
C PRO A 600 -29.33 -27.98 14.00
N VAL A 601 -29.01 -28.00 12.71
CA VAL A 601 -29.92 -27.69 11.60
C VAL A 601 -29.89 -28.79 10.54
N SER A 602 -31.01 -28.98 9.86
CA SER A 602 -31.23 -29.91 8.74
C SER A 602 -31.79 -29.15 7.53
N LEU A 603 -31.86 -29.82 6.38
CA LEU A 603 -32.58 -29.31 5.19
C LEU A 603 -34.11 -29.43 5.31
N GLU A 604 -34.58 -30.32 6.19
CA GLU A 604 -36.00 -30.54 6.52
C GLU A 604 -36.58 -29.44 7.40
#